data_AF-A0A1S2CGN4-F1
#
_entry.id   AF-A0A1S2CGN4-F1
#
_cell.length_a   1.000
_cell.length_b   1.000
_cell.length_c   1.000
_cell.angle_alpha   90.00
_cell.angle_beta   90.00
_cell.angle_gamma   90.00
#
_symmetry.space_group_name_H-M   'P 1'
#
loop_
_entity.id
_entity.type
_entity.pdbx_description
1 polymer ?
#
loop_
_entity_poly.entity_id
_entity_poly.type
_entity_poly.pdbx_seq_one_letter_code
_entity_poly.pdbx_strand_id
1 'polypeptide(L)'
;MAKFALLFILIFLLGIGAAIWHHSAFAFVLYELVYFLNPSDRWWGSQLPSISYSFVASVLMLAILALRYRSLSPKSPWMAHPALRWMAVVLASYYLAHLWAEIPQAHDDFTFIFAKLVIIIFVAYKLLDSEKGLNYAIWGYVVAAPILAIWRRLRGAIPVIAWKE
;
A
#
# COMPACT_ATOMS: atom_id res chain seq x y z
N MET A 1 21.73 -15.46 4.64
CA MET A 1 20.37 -14.99 4.28
C MET A 1 19.94 -13.70 5.00
N ALA A 2 20.53 -13.37 6.16
CA ALA A 2 20.27 -12.12 6.91
C ALA A 2 20.40 -10.82 6.10
N LYS A 3 21.14 -10.81 4.99
CA LYS A 3 21.32 -9.65 4.13
C LYS A 3 20.00 -9.09 3.58
N PHE A 4 19.04 -9.95 3.20
CA PHE A 4 17.75 -9.50 2.68
C PHE A 4 16.83 -8.96 3.79
N ALA A 5 16.81 -9.62 4.95
CA ALA A 5 16.08 -9.13 6.13
C ALA A 5 16.63 -7.78 6.61
N LEU A 6 17.96 -7.63 6.67
CA LEU A 6 18.63 -6.37 6.99
C LEU A 6 18.34 -5.29 5.96
N LEU A 7 18.40 -5.61 4.66
CA LEU A 7 18.07 -4.67 3.59
C LEU A 7 16.61 -4.20 3.70
N PHE A 8 15.68 -5.10 3.98
CA PHE A 8 14.28 -4.75 4.19
C PHE A 8 14.10 -3.83 5.40
N ILE A 9 14.68 -4.17 6.56
CA ILE A 9 14.62 -3.30 7.75
C ILE A 9 15.23 -1.92 7.44
N LEU A 10 16.36 -1.88 6.74
CA LEU A 10 17.02 -0.63 6.36
C LEU A 10 16.09 0.22 5.49
N ILE A 11 15.52 -0.34 4.42
CA ILE A 11 14.57 0.35 3.55
C ILE A 11 13.33 0.79 4.34
N PHE A 12 12.84 -0.04 5.24
CA PHE A 12 11.67 0.25 6.06
C PHE A 12 11.91 1.44 6.99
N LEU A 13 13.01 1.42 7.76
CA LEU A 13 13.37 2.51 8.67
C LEU A 13 13.72 3.80 7.92
N LEU A 14 14.44 3.70 6.80
CA LEU A 14 14.74 4.85 5.95
C LEU A 14 13.48 5.45 5.34
N GLY A 15 12.52 4.62 4.92
CA GLY A 15 11.22 5.06 4.41
C GLY A 15 10.41 5.80 5.48
N ILE A 16 10.40 5.29 6.72
CA ILE A 16 9.76 5.98 7.86
C ILE A 16 10.42 7.34 8.08
N GLY A 17 11.76 7.38 8.16
CA GLY A 17 12.49 8.62 8.36
C GLY A 17 12.25 9.63 7.24
N ALA A 18 12.30 9.19 5.98
CA ALA A 18 12.05 10.03 4.81
C ALA A 18 10.62 10.59 4.79
N ALA A 19 9.63 9.81 5.21
CA ALA A 19 8.25 10.25 5.34
C ALA A 19 8.07 11.35 6.40
N ILE A 20 8.75 11.21 7.54
CA ILE A 20 8.64 12.14 8.67
C ILE A 20 9.42 13.44 8.41
N TRP A 21 10.66 13.34 7.93
CA TRP A 21 11.58 14.48 7.85
C TRP A 21 11.70 15.11 6.46
N HIS A 22 11.47 14.38 5.38
CA HIS A 22 11.77 14.87 4.03
C HIS A 22 10.50 15.23 3.23
N HIS A 23 9.71 14.24 2.82
CA HIS A 23 8.55 14.46 1.95
C HIS A 23 7.41 13.49 2.26
N SER A 24 6.16 13.97 2.27
CA SER A 24 4.96 13.16 2.58
C SER A 24 4.79 11.96 1.65
N ALA A 25 5.15 12.14 0.38
CA ALA A 25 5.17 11.07 -0.63
C ALA A 25 5.90 9.79 -0.18
N PHE A 26 6.96 9.89 0.63
CA PHE A 26 7.69 8.69 1.09
C PHE A 26 6.86 7.78 1.98
N ALA A 27 5.81 8.28 2.63
CA ALA A 27 4.89 7.42 3.37
C ALA A 27 4.14 6.48 2.42
N PHE A 28 3.73 6.98 1.24
CA PHE A 28 3.10 6.17 0.20
C PHE A 28 4.09 5.23 -0.49
N VAL A 29 5.29 5.72 -0.82
CA VAL A 29 6.38 4.89 -1.40
C VAL A 29 6.72 3.73 -0.46
N LEU A 30 6.81 3.98 0.85
CA LEU A 30 7.07 2.92 1.82
C LEU A 30 5.92 1.90 1.85
N TYR A 31 4.67 2.36 1.86
CA TYR A 31 3.51 1.47 1.79
C TYR A 31 3.55 0.57 0.55
N GLU A 32 3.85 1.14 -0.61
CA GLU A 32 4.00 0.41 -1.87
C GLU A 32 5.15 -0.61 -1.81
N LEU A 33 6.33 -0.20 -1.32
CA LEU A 33 7.46 -1.12 -1.15
C LEU A 33 7.12 -2.27 -0.21
N VAL A 34 6.44 -2.00 0.90
CA VAL A 34 6.01 -3.02 1.86
C VAL A 34 4.96 -3.95 1.23
N TYR A 35 4.03 -3.43 0.42
CA TYR A 35 3.08 -4.27 -0.31
C TYR A 35 3.79 -5.29 -1.20
N PHE A 36 4.85 -4.88 -1.91
CA PHE A 36 5.63 -5.79 -2.74
C PHE A 36 6.61 -6.67 -1.95
N LEU A 37 7.20 -6.17 -0.87
CA LEU A 37 8.30 -6.82 -0.14
C LEU A 37 7.88 -7.44 1.20
N ASN A 38 6.57 -7.50 1.48
CA ASN A 38 6.03 -7.96 2.76
C ASN A 38 6.68 -9.28 3.22
N PRO A 39 7.35 -9.30 4.39
CA PRO A 39 8.18 -10.43 4.79
C PRO A 39 7.39 -11.69 5.13
N SER A 40 6.12 -11.59 5.54
CA SER A 40 5.30 -12.76 5.92
C SER A 40 5.25 -13.83 4.82
N ASP A 41 5.33 -13.39 3.57
CA ASP A 41 5.16 -14.27 2.41
C ASP A 41 6.52 -14.71 1.83
N ARG A 42 7.64 -14.37 2.49
CA ARG A 42 9.00 -14.48 1.93
C ARG A 42 9.87 -15.46 2.71
N TRP A 43 10.71 -16.16 1.96
CA TRP A 43 11.67 -17.15 2.45
C TRP A 43 12.72 -16.59 3.45
N TRP A 44 12.98 -15.28 3.43
CA TRP A 44 13.86 -14.60 4.40
C TRP A 44 13.09 -13.93 5.55
N GLY A 45 11.76 -13.97 5.54
CA GLY A 45 10.91 -13.30 6.53
C GLY A 45 10.92 -13.92 7.92
N SER A 46 11.30 -15.20 8.04
CA SER A 46 11.40 -15.91 9.33
C SER A 46 12.43 -15.31 10.30
N GLN A 47 13.31 -14.44 9.80
CA GLN A 47 14.35 -13.77 10.58
C GLN A 47 13.87 -12.43 11.16
N LEU A 48 12.64 -12.02 10.83
CA LEU A 48 12.07 -10.76 11.26
C LEU A 48 11.01 -10.97 12.35
N PRO A 49 10.80 -9.99 13.22
CA PRO A 49 9.68 -10.00 14.15
C PRO A 49 8.35 -10.22 13.41
N SER A 50 7.47 -11.05 13.98
CA SER A 50 6.14 -11.33 13.45
C SER A 50 5.16 -10.18 13.68
N ILE A 51 5.47 -9.01 13.11
CA ILE A 51 4.62 -7.82 13.13
C ILE A 51 3.99 -7.59 11.76
N SER A 52 2.84 -6.93 11.72
CA SER A 52 2.17 -6.57 10.47
C SER A 52 2.82 -5.30 9.88
N TYR A 53 3.88 -5.47 9.10
CA TYR A 53 4.59 -4.35 8.45
C TYR A 53 3.67 -3.52 7.55
N SER A 54 2.75 -4.15 6.81
CA SER A 54 1.75 -3.47 5.99
C SER A 54 0.80 -2.61 6.82
N PHE A 55 0.44 -3.07 8.02
CA PHE A 55 -0.36 -2.28 8.96
C PHE A 55 0.42 -1.05 9.44
N VAL A 56 1.68 -1.22 9.84
CA VAL A 56 2.54 -0.10 10.27
C VAL A 56 2.68 0.94 9.15
N ALA A 57 2.92 0.51 7.91
CA ALA A 57 3.03 1.42 6.76
C ALA A 57 1.70 2.15 6.47
N SER A 58 0.57 1.46 6.60
CA SER A 58 -0.77 2.06 6.44
C SER A 58 -1.05 3.12 7.49
N VAL A 59 -0.75 2.81 8.76
CA VAL A 59 -0.89 3.75 9.88
C VAL A 59 0.04 4.96 9.69
N LEU A 60 1.28 4.75 9.24
CA LEU A 60 2.20 5.84 8.93
C LEU A 60 1.63 6.78 7.86
N MET A 61 1.10 6.26 6.75
CA MET A 61 0.47 7.09 5.71
C MET A 61 -0.65 7.96 6.28
N LEU A 62 -1.55 7.36 7.05
CA LEU A 62 -2.65 8.08 7.69
C LEU A 62 -2.16 9.12 8.70
N ALA A 63 -1.15 8.79 9.50
CA ALA A 63 -0.56 9.69 10.47
C ALA A 63 0.11 10.90 9.78
N ILE A 64 0.92 10.68 8.73
CA ILE A 64 1.55 11.77 7.98
C ILE A 64 0.50 12.65 7.31
N LEU A 65 -0.56 12.07 6.76
CA LEU A 65 -1.68 12.83 6.21
C LEU A 65 -2.34 13.69 7.30
N ALA A 66 -2.66 13.11 8.46
CA ALA A 66 -3.30 13.83 9.56
C ALA A 66 -2.42 14.99 10.08
N LEU A 67 -1.13 14.73 10.31
CA LEU A 67 -0.17 15.72 10.81
C LEU A 67 0.05 16.86 9.83
N ARG A 68 0.05 16.58 8.52
CA ARG A 68 0.33 17.57 7.47
C ARG A 68 -0.92 18.06 6.75
N TYR A 69 -2.12 17.68 7.20
CA TYR A 69 -3.38 17.91 6.48
C TYR A 69 -3.59 19.37 6.08
N ARG A 70 -3.36 20.30 7.02
CA ARG A 70 -3.52 21.75 6.75
C ARG A 70 -2.62 22.25 5.62
N SER A 71 -1.41 21.72 5.51
CA SER A 71 -0.45 22.10 4.46
C SER A 71 -0.72 21.41 3.12
N LEU A 72 -1.21 20.16 3.15
CA LEU A 72 -1.47 19.35 1.95
C LEU A 72 -2.82 19.68 1.32
N SER A 73 -3.82 20.08 2.13
CA SER A 73 -5.19 20.21 1.65
C SER A 73 -5.38 21.27 0.56
N PRO A 74 -4.75 22.47 0.67
CA PRO A 74 -4.82 23.48 -0.38
C PRO A 74 -4.11 23.08 -1.69
N LYS A 75 -3.07 22.22 -1.62
CA LYS A 75 -2.30 21.80 -2.79
C LYS A 75 -3.01 20.71 -3.60
N SER A 76 -3.62 19.75 -2.91
CA SER A 76 -4.31 18.62 -3.54
C SER A 76 -5.75 18.48 -3.01
N PRO A 77 -6.67 19.39 -3.35
CA PRO A 77 -8.05 19.31 -2.86
C PRO A 77 -8.82 18.15 -3.51
N TRP A 78 -9.38 17.24 -2.69
CA TRP A 78 -10.12 16.06 -3.19
C TRP A 78 -11.30 16.44 -4.11
N MET A 79 -12.00 17.54 -3.80
CA MET A 79 -13.17 17.96 -4.55
C MET A 79 -12.85 18.55 -5.92
N ALA A 80 -11.60 18.97 -6.16
CA ALA A 80 -11.22 19.51 -7.47
C ALA A 80 -11.17 18.41 -8.55
N HIS A 81 -10.87 17.17 -8.18
CA HIS A 81 -10.75 16.10 -9.15
C HIS A 81 -12.06 15.31 -9.33
N PRO A 82 -12.69 15.29 -10.51
CA PRO A 82 -13.95 14.58 -10.74
C PRO A 82 -13.83 13.07 -10.49
N ALA A 83 -12.71 12.45 -10.85
CA ALA A 83 -12.51 11.02 -10.66
C ALA A 83 -12.61 10.59 -9.18
N LEU A 84 -12.10 11.39 -8.23
CA LEU A 84 -12.18 11.06 -6.81
C LEU A 84 -13.63 11.12 -6.29
N ARG A 85 -14.41 12.10 -6.78
CA ARG A 85 -15.83 12.21 -6.46
C ARG A 85 -16.59 10.99 -6.96
N TRP A 86 -16.40 10.62 -8.22
CA TRP A 86 -17.04 9.43 -8.79
C TRP A 86 -16.60 8.14 -8.10
N MET A 87 -15.34 8.01 -7.73
CA MET A 87 -14.85 6.87 -6.98
C MET A 87 -15.54 6.74 -5.61
N ALA A 88 -15.76 7.86 -4.90
CA ALA A 88 -16.54 7.84 -3.66
C ALA A 88 -18.01 7.47 -3.88
N VAL A 89 -18.62 7.94 -4.98
CA VAL A 89 -20.00 7.57 -5.37
C VAL A 89 -20.09 6.08 -5.68
N VAL A 90 -19.12 5.53 -6.42
CA VAL A 90 -19.06 4.09 -6.70
C VAL A 90 -18.90 3.30 -5.41
N LEU A 91 -18.02 3.71 -4.48
CA LEU A 91 -17.92 3.05 -3.18
C LEU A 91 -19.25 3.10 -2.41
N ALA A 92 -19.93 4.25 -2.39
CA ALA A 92 -21.22 4.38 -1.76
C ALA A 92 -22.28 3.45 -2.41
N SER A 93 -22.26 3.27 -3.73
CA SER A 93 -23.18 2.35 -4.39
C SER A 93 -22.97 0.89 -3.99
N TYR A 94 -21.72 0.47 -3.69
CA TYR A 94 -21.47 -0.88 -3.15
C TYR A 94 -22.07 -1.07 -1.75
N TYR A 95 -21.97 -0.06 -0.88
CA TYR A 95 -22.65 -0.13 0.42
C TYR A 95 -24.18 -0.14 0.30
N LEU A 96 -24.75 0.59 -0.68
CA LEU A 96 -26.20 0.53 -0.95
C LEU A 96 -26.63 -0.82 -1.52
N ALA A 97 -25.84 -1.40 -2.42
CA ALA A 97 -26.10 -2.70 -3.03
C ALA A 97 -26.11 -3.86 -2.02
N HIS A 98 -25.51 -3.69 -0.83
CA HIS A 98 -25.54 -4.70 0.24
C HIS A 98 -26.98 -5.08 0.64
N LEU A 99 -27.96 -4.17 0.51
CA LEU A 99 -29.36 -4.43 0.82
C LEU A 99 -30.03 -5.45 -0.13
N TRP A 100 -29.43 -5.70 -1.29
CA TRP A 100 -29.95 -6.61 -2.33
C TRP A 100 -28.91 -7.66 -2.75
N ALA A 101 -27.92 -7.92 -1.91
CA ALA A 101 -26.86 -8.87 -2.22
C ALA A 101 -27.38 -10.32 -2.16
N GLU A 102 -27.30 -11.03 -3.28
CA GLU A 102 -27.66 -12.47 -3.39
C GLU A 102 -26.76 -13.35 -2.52
N ILE A 103 -25.46 -13.01 -2.47
CA ILE A 103 -24.46 -13.69 -1.63
C ILE A 103 -23.80 -12.62 -0.74
N PRO A 104 -24.37 -12.34 0.45
CA PRO A 104 -23.91 -11.24 1.31
C PRO A 104 -22.43 -11.32 1.68
N GLN A 105 -21.93 -12.52 2.00
CA GLN A 105 -20.53 -12.71 2.39
C GLN A 105 -19.54 -12.30 1.29
N ALA A 106 -19.78 -12.72 0.05
CA ALA A 106 -18.91 -12.38 -1.08
C ALA A 106 -18.96 -10.87 -1.38
N HIS A 107 -20.13 -10.26 -1.23
CA HIS A 107 -20.31 -8.82 -1.39
C HIS A 107 -19.56 -8.04 -0.31
N ASP A 108 -19.57 -8.50 0.93
CA ASP A 108 -18.87 -7.88 2.06
C ASP A 108 -17.36 -7.95 1.88
N ASP A 109 -16.84 -9.12 1.52
CA ASP A 109 -15.41 -9.31 1.24
C ASP A 109 -14.93 -8.36 0.13
N PHE A 110 -15.68 -8.29 -0.97
CA PHE A 110 -15.37 -7.37 -2.07
C PHE A 110 -15.43 -5.90 -1.64
N THR A 111 -16.54 -5.50 -1.00
CA THR A 111 -16.77 -4.12 -0.58
C THR A 111 -15.69 -3.67 0.40
N PHE A 112 -15.25 -4.55 1.30
CA PHE A 112 -14.17 -4.27 2.23
C PHE A 112 -12.82 -4.07 1.54
N ILE A 113 -12.46 -4.93 0.58
CA ILE A 113 -11.22 -4.78 -0.21
C ILE A 113 -11.28 -3.49 -1.05
N PHE A 114 -12.43 -3.22 -1.67
CA PHE A 114 -12.63 -2.03 -2.48
C PHE A 114 -12.57 -0.74 -1.64
N ALA A 115 -13.20 -0.72 -0.47
CA ALA A 115 -13.13 0.39 0.47
C ALA A 115 -11.68 0.72 0.86
N LYS A 116 -10.87 -0.31 1.18
CA LYS A 116 -9.44 -0.12 1.48
C LYS A 116 -8.70 0.52 0.31
N LEU A 117 -8.93 0.03 -0.92
CA LEU A 117 -8.31 0.60 -2.12
C LEU A 117 -8.68 2.08 -2.30
N VAL A 118 -9.97 2.42 -2.16
CA VAL A 118 -10.44 3.80 -2.26
C VAL A 118 -9.76 4.67 -1.19
N ILE A 119 -9.70 4.23 0.06
CA ILE A 119 -9.00 4.95 1.14
C ILE A 119 -7.54 5.20 0.77
N ILE A 120 -6.83 4.18 0.28
CA ILE A 120 -5.42 4.31 -0.13
C ILE A 120 -5.28 5.35 -1.23
N ILE A 121 -6.14 5.35 -2.25
CA ILE A 121 -6.07 6.33 -3.35
C ILE A 121 -6.33 7.75 -2.84
N PHE A 122 -7.33 7.94 -1.97
CA PHE A 122 -7.62 9.26 -1.37
C PHE A 122 -6.44 9.80 -0.54
N VAL A 123 -5.79 8.93 0.22
CA VAL A 123 -4.61 9.26 1.01
C VAL A 123 -3.42 9.56 0.11
N ALA A 124 -3.13 8.69 -0.85
CA ALA A 124 -2.04 8.85 -1.81
C ALA A 124 -2.16 10.18 -2.58
N TYR A 125 -3.36 10.52 -3.05
CA TYR A 125 -3.60 11.79 -3.75
C TYR A 125 -3.20 13.03 -2.94
N LYS A 126 -3.38 13.00 -1.62
CA LYS A 126 -2.94 14.10 -0.72
C LYS A 126 -1.45 14.06 -0.43
N LEU A 127 -0.87 12.87 -0.28
CA LEU A 127 0.55 12.71 0.06
C LEU A 127 1.47 13.00 -1.13
N LEU A 128 1.00 12.74 -2.36
CA LEU A 128 1.66 13.01 -3.63
C LEU A 128 1.27 14.43 -4.12
N ASP A 129 1.64 15.45 -3.37
CA ASP A 129 1.26 16.85 -3.58
C ASP A 129 2.11 17.60 -4.62
N SER A 130 3.05 16.92 -5.28
CA SER A 130 3.94 17.51 -6.28
C SER A 130 4.36 16.50 -7.34
N GLU A 131 4.83 16.99 -8.50
CA GLU A 131 5.39 16.16 -9.56
C GLU A 131 6.57 15.30 -9.06
N LYS A 132 7.43 15.86 -8.19
CA LYS A 132 8.51 15.11 -7.54
C LYS A 132 7.97 13.97 -6.68
N GLY A 133 6.93 14.24 -5.89
CA GLY A 133 6.26 13.23 -5.07
C GLY A 133 5.70 12.09 -5.92
N LEU A 134 5.00 12.43 -7.01
CA LEU A 134 4.50 11.44 -7.96
C LEU A 134 5.62 10.64 -8.62
N ASN A 135 6.71 11.29 -9.03
CA ASN A 135 7.88 10.61 -9.58
C ASN A 135 8.52 9.65 -8.58
N TYR A 136 8.58 9.99 -7.29
CA TYR A 136 9.06 9.04 -6.26
C TYR A 136 8.17 7.81 -6.15
N ALA A 137 6.85 7.96 -6.22
CA ALA A 137 5.92 6.82 -6.24
C ALA A 137 6.13 5.95 -7.48
N ILE A 138 6.22 6.55 -8.66
CA ILE A 138 6.46 5.80 -9.92
C ILE A 138 7.77 5.01 -9.84
N TRP A 139 8.86 5.65 -9.37
CA TRP A 139 10.13 4.95 -9.20
C TRP A 139 10.07 3.86 -8.12
N GLY A 140 9.33 4.09 -7.04
CA GLY A 140 9.04 3.09 -6.02
C GLY A 140 8.41 1.84 -6.61
N TYR A 141 7.33 2.00 -7.39
CA TYR A 141 6.70 0.91 -8.13
C TYR A 141 7.65 0.19 -9.09
N VAL A 142 8.36 0.95 -9.93
CA VAL A 142 9.26 0.41 -10.96
C VAL A 142 10.38 -0.42 -10.35
N VAL A 143 10.87 -0.06 -9.16
CA VAL A 143 11.87 -0.84 -8.44
C VAL A 143 11.26 -2.07 -7.76
N ALA A 144 10.08 -1.92 -7.16
CA ALA A 144 9.46 -2.96 -6.33
C ALA A 144 8.84 -4.11 -7.15
N ALA A 145 8.15 -3.79 -8.25
CA ALA A 145 7.41 -4.76 -9.04
C ALA A 145 8.30 -5.85 -9.68
N PRO A 146 9.47 -5.54 -10.27
CA PRO A 146 10.38 -6.55 -10.81
C PRO A 146 10.89 -7.52 -9.74
N ILE A 147 11.11 -7.06 -8.50
CA ILE A 147 11.57 -7.91 -7.39
C ILE A 147 10.52 -8.99 -7.10
N LEU A 148 9.23 -8.63 -7.08
CA LEU A 148 8.14 -9.59 -6.94
C LEU A 148 8.11 -10.57 -8.12
N ALA A 149 8.24 -10.08 -9.35
CA ALA A 149 8.19 -10.91 -10.55
C ALA A 149 9.34 -11.95 -10.61
N ILE A 150 10.57 -11.51 -10.32
CA ILE A 150 11.76 -12.39 -10.25
C ILE A 150 11.54 -13.45 -9.18
N TRP A 151 11.06 -13.07 -8.00
CA TRP A 151 10.81 -14.04 -6.94
C TRP A 151 9.73 -15.07 -7.30
N ARG A 152 8.63 -14.65 -7.95
CA ARG A 152 7.59 -15.59 -8.42
C ARG A 152 8.17 -16.57 -9.43
N ARG A 153 9.01 -16.11 -10.36
CA ARG A 153 9.70 -16.96 -11.34
C ARG A 153 10.63 -17.98 -10.67
N LEU A 154 11.40 -17.55 -9.66
CA LEU A 154 12.29 -18.45 -8.90
C LEU A 154 11.52 -19.50 -8.09
N ARG A 155 10.32 -19.19 -7.58
CA ARG A 155 9.46 -20.18 -6.91
C ARG A 155 8.73 -21.11 -7.89
N GLY A 156 8.27 -20.60 -9.04
CA GLY A 156 7.61 -21.40 -10.07
C GLY A 156 8.53 -22.38 -10.81
N ALA A 157 9.86 -22.20 -10.70
CA ALA A 157 10.86 -23.13 -11.21
C ALA A 157 11.21 -24.27 -10.23
N ILE A 158 10.65 -24.27 -9.02
CA ILE A 158 10.70 -25.39 -8.08
C ILE A 158 9.33 -26.09 -8.21
N PRO A 159 9.24 -27.34 -8.68
CA PRO A 159 7.95 -28.01 -8.76
C PRO A 159 7.32 -28.02 -7.37
N VAL A 160 6.05 -27.62 -7.30
CA VAL A 160 5.20 -27.74 -6.12
C VAL A 160 5.02 -29.24 -5.87
N ILE A 161 5.99 -29.85 -5.21
CA ILE A 161 5.84 -31.15 -4.58
C ILE A 161 5.31 -30.86 -3.19
N ALA A 162 4.06 -31.28 -2.98
CA ALA A 162 3.37 -31.45 -1.71
C ALA A 162 3.19 -30.19 -0.85
N TRP A 163 1.94 -29.81 -0.61
CA TRP A 163 1.30 -30.02 0.69
C TRP A 163 -0.20 -30.18 0.44
N LYS A 164 -0.61 -31.44 0.25
CA LYS A 164 -1.87 -31.93 0.81
C LYS A 164 -1.60 -32.06 2.31
N GLU A 165 -2.40 -31.39 3.12
CA GLU A 165 -3.01 -31.87 4.37
C GLU A 165 -3.98 -30.79 4.86
#